data_AF-A0A820MDS5-F1
#
_entry.id   AF-A0A820MDS5-F1
#
_cell.length_a   1.000
_cell.length_b   1.000
_cell.length_c   1.000
_cell.angle_alpha   90.00
_cell.angle_beta   90.00
_cell.angle_gamma   90.00
#
_symmetry.space_group_name_H-M   'P 1'
#
loop_
_entity.id
_entity.type
_entity.pdbx_description
1 polymer ?
#
loop_
_entity_poly.entity_id
_entity_poly.type
_entity_poly.pdbx_seq_one_letter_code
_entity_poly.pdbx_strand_id
1 'polypeptide(L)'
;RGHILKNNGKYKIVTSLLDSYKEIDSKMDNILATGFWNQTYNITGWSVLEIKTSENQTNIDQVYAAGLLEGQFTRELTGMQWQNTINEICANRTDFCGKLKEFFLIQLNWIYTQIDSHPNDDYWHQINLLLVQLNGLIDGNQNISRGPRKQLEDPLGFL
;
A
#
# COMPACT_ATOMS: atom_id res chain seq x y z
N ARG A 1 15.42 5.07 6.40
CA ARG A 1 15.17 5.52 5.01
C ARG A 1 15.09 4.30 4.11
N GLY A 2 14.54 4.42 2.91
CA GLY A 2 14.36 3.28 2.01
C GLY A 2 13.94 3.69 0.61
N HIS A 3 13.96 2.73 -0.29
CA HIS A 3 13.49 2.87 -1.67
C HIS A 3 12.95 1.56 -2.21
N ILE A 4 12.15 1.66 -3.26
CA ILE A 4 11.68 0.54 -4.07
C ILE A 4 12.40 0.59 -5.41
N LEU A 5 12.94 -0.56 -5.82
CA LEU A 5 13.55 -0.74 -7.13
C LEU A 5 12.81 -1.78 -7.96
N LYS A 6 12.82 -1.61 -9.29
CA LYS A 6 12.24 -2.54 -10.26
C LYS A 6 13.32 -3.05 -11.20
N ASN A 7 13.66 -4.33 -11.10
CA ASN A 7 14.62 -5.00 -11.98
C ASN A 7 13.95 -6.21 -12.64
N ASN A 8 13.97 -6.29 -13.97
CA ASN A 8 13.35 -7.39 -14.74
C ASN A 8 11.90 -7.67 -14.32
N GLY A 9 11.10 -6.61 -14.13
CA GLY A 9 9.71 -6.69 -13.70
C GLY A 9 9.49 -7.05 -12.22
N LYS A 10 10.55 -7.32 -11.45
CA LYS A 10 10.46 -7.64 -10.02
C LYS A 10 10.72 -6.40 -9.17
N TYR A 11 9.88 -6.22 -8.17
CA TYR A 11 9.98 -5.17 -7.17
C TYR A 11 10.85 -5.66 -6.02
N LYS A 12 11.70 -4.78 -5.50
CA LYS A 12 12.52 -5.07 -4.32
C LYS A 12 12.48 -3.90 -3.37
N ILE A 13 12.23 -4.21 -2.11
CA ILE A 13 12.25 -3.26 -1.01
C ILE A 13 13.69 -3.18 -0.49
N VAL A 14 14.22 -1.97 -0.37
CA VAL A 14 15.53 -1.72 0.23
C VAL A 14 15.34 -0.69 1.34
N THR A 15 15.58 -1.12 2.58
CA THR A 15 15.50 -0.25 3.76
C THR A 15 16.80 -0.30 4.53
N SER A 16 17.16 0.80 5.18
CA SER A 16 18.26 0.82 6.14
C SER A 16 18.07 1.90 7.20
N LEU A 17 18.84 1.77 8.28
CA LEU A 17 19.00 2.82 9.29
C LEU A 17 19.55 4.10 8.65
N LEU A 18 19.24 5.24 9.27
CA LEU A 18 19.61 6.57 8.78
C LEU A 18 21.11 6.68 8.48
N ASP A 19 21.95 6.24 9.41
CA ASP A 19 23.41 6.36 9.29
C ASP A 19 24.04 5.44 8.23
N SER A 20 23.31 4.41 7.79
CA SER A 20 23.75 3.47 6.76
C SER A 20 23.07 3.66 5.41
N TYR A 21 22.08 4.55 5.31
CA TYR A 21 21.36 4.80 4.07
C TYR A 21 22.13 5.77 3.18
N LYS A 22 22.56 5.30 2.01
CA LYS A 22 23.03 6.19 0.95
C LYS A 22 21.83 6.75 0.21
N GLU A 23 21.70 8.07 0.20
CA GLU A 23 20.67 8.74 -0.58
C GLU A 23 20.84 8.40 -2.07
N ILE A 24 19.74 8.07 -2.73
CA ILE A 24 19.72 7.64 -4.14
C ILE A 24 18.92 8.67 -4.92
N ASP A 25 19.40 9.02 -6.11
CA ASP A 25 18.66 9.88 -7.02
C ASP A 25 17.37 9.18 -7.47
N SER A 26 16.23 9.76 -7.13
CA SER A 26 14.91 9.28 -7.55
C SER A 26 14.73 9.31 -9.07
N LYS A 27 15.61 9.97 -9.84
CA LYS A 27 15.57 9.99 -11.30
C LYS A 27 16.17 8.75 -11.96
N MET A 28 16.80 7.85 -11.20
CA MET A 28 17.30 6.59 -11.75
C MET A 28 16.14 5.72 -12.27
N ASP A 29 16.28 5.20 -13.50
CA ASP A 29 15.21 4.48 -14.22
C ASP A 29 14.71 3.20 -13.56
N ASN A 30 15.41 2.68 -12.56
CA ASN A 30 14.98 1.50 -11.81
C ASN A 30 14.46 1.84 -10.41
N ILE A 31 14.50 3.09 -9.97
CA ILE A 31 13.94 3.53 -8.69
C ILE A 31 12.51 3.99 -8.92
N LEU A 32 11.57 3.41 -8.17
CA LEU A 32 10.14 3.71 -8.28
C LEU A 32 9.64 4.68 -7.20
N ALA A 33 10.17 4.53 -6.00
CA ALA A 33 9.85 5.36 -4.86
C ALA A 33 11.02 5.40 -3.88
N THR A 34 11.17 6.51 -3.20
CA THR A 34 12.08 6.71 -2.07
C THR A 34 11.27 7.19 -0.87
N GLY A 35 11.80 7.01 0.34
CA GLY A 35 11.07 7.48 1.50
C GLY A 35 11.85 7.47 2.81
N PHE A 36 11.22 8.13 3.76
CA PHE A 36 11.71 8.38 5.10
C PHE A 36 10.60 8.04 6.09
N TRP A 37 10.97 7.30 7.13
CA TRP A 37 10.10 6.95 8.23
C TRP A 37 10.80 7.31 9.52
N ASN A 38 10.12 8.09 10.36
CA ASN A 38 10.62 8.52 11.65
C ASN A 38 9.57 8.32 12.74
N GLN A 39 9.81 7.32 13.55
CA GLN A 39 8.93 6.91 14.63
C GLN A 39 9.20 7.76 15.88
N THR A 40 8.52 8.90 16.00
CA THR A 40 8.71 9.86 17.12
C THR A 40 7.46 10.03 17.99
N TYR A 41 6.45 9.16 17.82
CA TYR A 41 5.17 9.29 18.54
C TYR A 41 5.31 9.30 20.07
N ASN A 42 6.31 8.60 20.62
CA ASN A 42 6.57 8.60 22.07
C ASN A 42 7.09 9.95 22.61
N ILE A 43 7.57 10.84 21.75
CA ILE A 43 8.18 12.13 22.12
C ILE A 43 7.28 13.29 21.70
N THR A 44 6.79 13.27 20.46
CA THR A 44 6.05 14.39 19.84
C THR A 44 4.55 14.16 19.76
N GLY A 45 4.09 12.92 20.01
CA GLY A 45 2.73 12.47 19.68
C GLY A 45 2.52 12.14 18.19
N TRP A 46 3.54 12.32 17.34
CA TRP A 46 3.44 12.08 15.89
C TRP A 46 4.60 11.22 15.38
N SER A 47 4.33 10.36 14.42
CA SER A 47 5.37 9.79 13.55
C SER A 47 5.31 10.49 12.20
N VAL A 48 6.45 10.58 11.52
CA VAL A 48 6.56 11.26 10.22
C VAL A 48 6.89 10.24 9.14
N LEU A 49 6.04 10.18 8.12
CA LEU A 49 6.23 9.42 6.90
C LEU A 49 6.37 10.38 5.73
N GLU A 50 7.40 10.19 4.92
CA GLU A 50 7.58 10.85 3.64
C GLU A 50 7.85 9.80 2.57
N ILE A 51 7.11 9.87 1.47
CA ILE A 51 7.29 9.01 0.31
C ILE A 51 7.29 9.90 -0.93
N LYS A 52 8.27 9.67 -1.79
CA LYS A 52 8.42 10.36 -3.06
C LYS A 52 8.52 9.34 -4.18
N THR A 53 7.60 9.40 -5.14
CA THR A 53 7.62 8.55 -6.33
C THR A 53 8.50 9.16 -7.43
N SER A 54 8.92 8.32 -8.36
CA SER A 54 9.78 8.71 -9.47
C SER A 54 8.96 9.03 -10.71
N GLU A 55 9.06 10.27 -11.22
CA GLU A 55 8.28 10.76 -12.37
C GLU A 55 8.55 10.00 -13.68
N ASN A 56 9.71 9.35 -13.81
CA ASN A 56 10.10 8.58 -15.00
C ASN A 56 9.39 7.21 -15.10
N GLN A 57 8.52 6.87 -14.15
CA GLN A 57 7.86 5.56 -14.05
C GLN A 57 6.38 5.67 -14.39
N THR A 58 5.77 4.53 -14.76
CA THR A 58 4.32 4.49 -15.00
C THR A 58 3.54 4.81 -13.71
N ASN A 59 2.37 5.43 -13.83
CA ASN A 59 1.52 5.74 -12.66
C ASN A 59 1.25 4.50 -11.79
N ILE A 60 1.04 3.34 -12.44
CA ILE A 60 0.81 2.05 -11.77
C ILE A 60 2.03 1.62 -10.95
N ASP A 61 3.23 1.73 -11.52
CA ASP A 61 4.48 1.41 -10.82
C ASP A 61 4.72 2.36 -9.64
N GLN A 62 4.45 3.65 -9.84
CA GLN A 62 4.62 4.69 -8.81
C GLN A 62 3.71 4.43 -7.61
N VAL A 63 2.40 4.26 -7.81
CA VAL A 63 1.44 4.11 -6.71
C VAL A 63 1.60 2.77 -6.00
N TYR A 64 1.92 1.68 -6.73
CA TYR A 64 2.25 0.40 -6.10
C TYR A 64 3.50 0.51 -5.25
N ALA A 65 4.57 1.15 -5.75
CA ALA A 65 5.81 1.33 -5.00
C ALA A 65 5.63 2.23 -3.78
N ALA A 66 4.79 3.27 -3.87
CA ALA A 66 4.45 4.11 -2.74
C ALA A 66 3.79 3.29 -1.62
N GLY A 67 2.75 2.52 -1.95
CA GLY A 67 2.09 1.63 -0.99
C GLY A 67 3.05 0.58 -0.43
N LEU A 68 3.85 -0.06 -1.28
CA LEU A 68 4.82 -1.08 -0.87
C LEU A 68 5.82 -0.55 0.16
N LEU A 69 6.33 0.67 -0.05
CA LEU A 69 7.28 1.29 0.87
C LEU A 69 6.61 1.73 2.18
N GLU A 70 5.41 2.31 2.10
CA GLU A 70 4.60 2.66 3.27
C GLU A 70 4.36 1.44 4.15
N GLY A 71 3.83 0.36 3.56
CA GLY A 71 3.47 -0.85 4.28
C GLY A 71 4.67 -1.48 4.98
N GLN A 72 5.84 -1.42 4.36
CA GLN A 72 7.07 -1.87 5.00
C GLN A 72 7.47 -0.96 6.18
N PHE A 73 7.45 0.36 5.99
CA PHE A 73 7.87 1.31 7.00
C PHE A 73 6.97 1.31 8.23
N THR A 74 5.65 1.24 8.03
CA THR A 74 4.68 1.43 9.09
C THR A 74 4.14 0.14 9.68
N ARG A 75 4.58 -1.03 9.21
CA ARG A 75 4.07 -2.36 9.59
C ARG A 75 3.76 -2.51 11.07
N GLU A 76 4.69 -2.12 11.96
CA GLU A 76 4.49 -2.23 13.41
C GLU A 76 3.38 -1.30 13.92
N LEU A 77 3.37 -0.03 13.50
CA LEU A 77 2.31 0.90 13.88
C LEU A 77 0.95 0.53 13.29
N THR A 78 0.91 0.04 12.05
CA THR A 78 -0.33 -0.47 11.43
C THR A 78 -0.88 -1.65 12.22
N GLY A 79 -0.01 -2.57 12.67
CA GLY A 79 -0.40 -3.68 13.54
C GLY A 79 -0.96 -3.22 14.89
N MET A 80 -0.31 -2.25 15.54
CA MET A 80 -0.83 -1.65 16.79
C MET A 80 -2.15 -0.92 16.58
N GLN A 81 -2.26 -0.12 15.52
CA GLN A 81 -3.49 0.60 15.17
C GLN A 81 -4.64 -0.38 14.93
N TRP A 82 -4.39 -1.47 14.21
CA TRP A 82 -5.35 -2.54 13.97
C TRP A 82 -5.87 -3.13 15.30
N GLN A 83 -4.96 -3.54 16.19
CA GLN A 83 -5.31 -4.09 17.50
C GLN A 83 -6.13 -3.12 18.35
N ASN A 84 -5.77 -1.84 18.32
CA ASN A 84 -6.41 -0.82 19.15
C ASN A 84 -7.79 -0.39 18.64
N THR A 85 -8.12 -0.60 17.36
CA THR A 85 -9.30 0.02 16.75
C THR A 85 -10.26 -0.94 16.05
N ILE A 86 -9.77 -1.91 15.28
CA ILE A 86 -10.63 -2.70 14.37
C ILE A 86 -10.73 -4.16 14.79
N ASN A 87 -9.74 -4.70 15.52
CA ASN A 87 -9.64 -6.13 15.83
C ASN A 87 -10.91 -6.77 16.41
N GLU A 88 -11.69 -6.02 17.20
CA GLU A 88 -12.88 -6.52 17.89
C GLU A 88 -14.20 -6.24 17.14
N ILE A 89 -14.15 -5.65 15.94
CA ILE A 89 -15.37 -5.21 15.24
C ILE A 89 -16.31 -6.38 14.89
N CYS A 90 -15.74 -7.57 14.69
CA CYS A 90 -16.47 -8.81 14.38
C CYS A 90 -16.60 -9.78 15.56
N ALA A 91 -16.02 -9.44 16.72
CA ALA A 91 -16.10 -10.30 17.90
C ALA A 91 -17.57 -10.49 18.31
N ASN A 92 -18.04 -11.75 18.30
CA ASN A 92 -19.42 -12.14 18.59
C ASN A 92 -20.49 -11.50 17.70
N ARG A 93 -20.12 -11.08 16.47
CA ARG A 93 -21.03 -10.42 15.51
C ARG A 93 -21.06 -11.11 14.15
N THR A 94 -21.14 -12.44 14.16
CA THR A 94 -21.05 -13.29 12.94
C THR A 94 -22.04 -12.89 11.85
N ASP A 95 -23.30 -12.64 12.19
CA ASP A 95 -24.33 -12.30 11.22
C ASP A 95 -24.09 -10.91 10.59
N PHE A 96 -23.66 -9.96 11.40
CA PHE A 96 -23.30 -8.62 10.95
C PHE A 96 -22.08 -8.68 10.03
N CYS A 97 -21.02 -9.38 10.44
CA CYS A 97 -19.80 -9.49 9.63
C CYS A 97 -19.98 -10.34 8.38
N GLY A 98 -20.88 -11.32 8.37
CA GLY A 98 -21.30 -12.03 7.16
C GLY A 98 -21.91 -11.07 6.13
N LYS A 99 -22.88 -10.24 6.55
CA LYS A 99 -23.51 -9.23 5.68
C LYS A 99 -22.52 -8.14 5.24
N LEU A 100 -21.65 -7.70 6.14
CA LEU A 100 -20.62 -6.71 5.83
C LEU A 100 -19.64 -7.25 4.78
N LYS A 101 -19.22 -8.51 4.94
CA LYS A 101 -18.34 -9.19 4.00
C LYS A 101 -18.97 -9.31 2.62
N GLU A 102 -20.24 -9.76 2.56
CA GLU A 102 -20.99 -9.83 1.32
C GLU A 102 -21.09 -8.46 0.63
N PHE A 103 -21.45 -7.41 1.39
CA PHE A 103 -21.54 -6.05 0.86
C PHE A 103 -20.24 -5.57 0.22
N PHE A 104 -19.10 -5.74 0.91
CA PHE A 104 -17.80 -5.34 0.38
C PHE A 104 -17.39 -6.14 -0.86
N LEU A 105 -17.67 -7.45 -0.90
CA LEU A 105 -17.37 -8.27 -2.08
C LEU A 105 -18.19 -7.82 -3.30
N ILE A 106 -19.48 -7.54 -3.12
CA ILE A 106 -20.35 -7.00 -4.18
C ILE A 106 -19.82 -5.64 -4.66
N GLN A 107 -19.50 -4.75 -3.73
CA GLN A 107 -19.02 -3.41 -4.04
C GLN A 107 -17.68 -3.44 -4.78
N LEU A 108 -16.72 -4.25 -4.32
CA LEU A 108 -15.42 -4.37 -4.97
C LEU A 108 -15.55 -4.95 -6.37
N ASN A 109 -16.37 -5.97 -6.55
CA ASN A 109 -16.64 -6.54 -7.87
C ASN A 109 -17.27 -5.52 -8.83
N TRP A 110 -18.20 -4.70 -8.33
CA TRP A 110 -18.76 -3.59 -9.09
C TRP A 110 -17.68 -2.57 -9.48
N ILE A 111 -16.82 -2.15 -8.53
CA ILE A 111 -15.70 -1.24 -8.81
C ILE A 111 -14.77 -1.81 -9.89
N TYR A 112 -14.36 -3.08 -9.77
CA TYR A 112 -13.50 -3.71 -10.77
C TYR A 112 -14.15 -3.72 -12.17
N THR A 113 -15.45 -4.01 -12.23
CA THR A 113 -16.22 -3.99 -13.48
C THR A 113 -16.27 -2.58 -14.08
N GLN A 114 -16.44 -1.55 -13.25
CA GLN A 114 -16.47 -0.17 -13.73
C GLN A 114 -15.11 0.30 -14.26
N ILE A 115 -14.02 -0.05 -13.58
CA ILE A 115 -12.65 0.22 -14.05
C ILE A 115 -12.44 -0.40 -15.44
N ASP A 116 -12.87 -1.65 -15.62
CA ASP A 116 -12.65 -2.38 -16.87
C ASP A 116 -13.56 -1.91 -18.02
N SER A 117 -14.75 -1.42 -17.69
CA SER A 117 -15.70 -0.91 -18.66
C SER A 117 -15.36 0.52 -19.14
N HIS A 118 -14.54 1.26 -18.37
CA HIS A 118 -14.23 2.67 -18.64
C HIS A 118 -12.71 2.95 -18.63
N PRO A 119 -11.91 2.30 -19.51
CA PRO A 119 -10.45 2.38 -19.47
C PRO A 119 -9.87 3.77 -19.78
N ASN A 120 -10.65 4.65 -20.41
CA ASN A 120 -10.25 6.02 -20.78
C ASN A 120 -10.91 7.10 -19.92
N ASP A 121 -11.64 6.70 -18.86
CA ASP A 121 -12.28 7.64 -17.95
C ASP A 121 -11.30 8.02 -16.83
N ASP A 122 -11.07 9.33 -16.67
CA ASP A 122 -10.09 9.85 -15.70
C ASP A 122 -10.45 9.49 -14.26
N TYR A 123 -11.74 9.44 -13.92
CA TYR A 123 -12.18 9.08 -12.57
C TYR A 123 -11.86 7.62 -12.29
N TRP A 124 -12.24 6.71 -13.20
CA TRP A 124 -11.96 5.28 -13.04
C TRP A 124 -10.46 4.96 -13.10
N HIS A 125 -9.67 5.75 -13.82
CA HIS A 125 -8.21 5.70 -13.75
C HIS A 125 -7.71 5.96 -12.33
N GLN A 126 -8.17 7.03 -11.66
CA GLN A 126 -7.74 7.34 -10.29
C GLN A 126 -8.17 6.27 -9.28
N ILE A 127 -9.39 5.72 -9.42
CA ILE A 127 -9.85 4.61 -8.56
C ILE A 127 -8.96 3.38 -8.72
N ASN A 128 -8.54 3.05 -9.95
CA ASN A 128 -7.59 1.96 -10.19
C ASN A 128 -6.24 2.22 -9.49
N LEU A 129 -5.69 3.44 -9.61
CA LEU A 129 -4.44 3.80 -8.93
C LEU A 129 -4.53 3.65 -7.41
N LEU A 130 -5.66 4.04 -6.80
CA LEU A 130 -5.91 3.89 -5.37
C LEU A 130 -5.87 2.41 -4.94
N LEU A 131 -6.53 1.52 -5.69
CA LEU A 131 -6.55 0.08 -5.39
C LEU A 131 -5.16 -0.55 -5.57
N VAL A 132 -4.40 -0.08 -6.55
CA VAL A 132 -3.02 -0.53 -6.77
C VAL A 132 -2.11 -0.09 -5.62
N GLN A 133 -2.26 1.14 -5.11
CA GLN A 133 -1.55 1.60 -3.91
C GLN A 133 -1.90 0.76 -2.68
N LEU A 134 -3.18 0.46 -2.49
CA LEU A 134 -3.63 -0.40 -1.39
C LEU A 134 -3.05 -1.82 -1.48
N ASN A 135 -2.97 -2.40 -2.68
CA ASN A 135 -2.28 -3.68 -2.88
C ASN A 135 -0.78 -3.59 -2.53
N GLY A 136 -0.12 -2.50 -2.89
CA GLY A 136 1.25 -2.22 -2.46
C GLY A 136 1.37 -2.19 -0.94
N LEU A 137 0.48 -1.47 -0.26
CA LEU A 137 0.44 -1.36 1.21
C LEU A 137 0.32 -2.74 1.88
N ILE A 138 -0.59 -3.58 1.40
CA ILE A 138 -0.80 -4.93 1.92
C ILE A 138 0.45 -5.80 1.72
N ASP A 139 1.01 -5.79 0.51
CA ASP A 139 2.23 -6.55 0.19
C ASP A 139 3.42 -6.09 1.06
N GLY A 140 3.58 -4.77 1.24
CA GLY A 140 4.64 -4.18 2.06
C GLY A 140 4.49 -4.53 3.54
N ASN A 141 3.27 -4.47 4.07
CA ASN A 141 2.97 -4.87 5.45
C ASN A 141 3.24 -6.37 5.68
N GLN A 142 3.08 -7.19 4.64
CA GLN A 142 3.40 -8.62 4.64
C GLN A 142 4.88 -8.90 4.34
N ASN A 143 5.70 -7.87 4.07
CA ASN A 143 7.10 -7.96 3.67
C ASN A 143 7.31 -8.86 2.44
N ILE A 144 6.43 -8.72 1.46
CA ILE A 144 6.47 -9.40 0.16
C ILE A 144 6.22 -8.38 -0.95
N SER A 145 6.45 -8.78 -2.20
CA SER A 145 6.33 -7.87 -3.34
C SER A 145 5.83 -8.61 -4.58
N ARG A 146 4.51 -8.80 -4.70
CA ARG A 146 3.89 -9.55 -5.79
C ARG A 146 3.78 -8.74 -7.09
N GLY A 147 3.83 -7.42 -6.98
CA GLY A 147 3.68 -6.48 -8.08
C GLY A 147 2.28 -5.86 -8.14
N PRO A 148 2.08 -4.84 -9.01
CA PRO A 148 0.86 -4.08 -9.09
C PRO A 148 -0.31 -4.95 -9.55
N ARG A 149 -1.43 -4.83 -8.82
CA ARG A 149 -2.70 -5.51 -9.11
C ARG A 149 -3.82 -4.54 -8.78
N LYS A 150 -4.93 -4.60 -9.52
CA LYS A 150 -6.16 -3.88 -9.16
C LYS A 150 -7.02 -4.68 -8.17
N GLN A 151 -7.03 -6.01 -8.31
CA GLN A 151 -7.81 -6.90 -7.43
C GLN A 151 -7.05 -7.18 -6.13
N LEU A 152 -7.70 -6.94 -5.00
CA LEU A 152 -7.23 -7.33 -3.68
C LEU A 152 -7.37 -8.85 -3.51
N GLU A 153 -6.29 -9.55 -3.12
CA GLU A 153 -6.29 -11.02 -2.96
C GLU A 153 -7.15 -11.48 -1.77
N ASP A 154 -7.09 -10.73 -0.67
CA ASP A 154 -7.91 -10.96 0.51
C ASP A 154 -8.43 -9.61 1.04
N PRO A 155 -9.43 -9.02 0.35
CA PRO A 155 -9.89 -7.67 0.64
C PRO A 155 -10.44 -7.50 2.05
N LEU A 156 -10.75 -8.62 2.72
CA LEU A 156 -11.45 -8.68 3.98
C LEU A 156 -10.82 -9.72 4.91
N GLY A 157 -9.50 -9.97 4.78
CA GLY A 157 -8.75 -10.88 5.67
C GLY A 157 -8.71 -10.47 7.14
N PHE A 158 -9.41 -9.37 7.42
CA PHE A 158 -9.52 -8.67 8.67
C PHE A 158 -10.91 -8.85 9.31
N LEU A 159 -11.89 -9.38 8.55
CA LEU A 159 -13.25 -9.73 8.98
C LEU A 159 -13.37 -11.23 9.31
#